data_AF-A0A6I5CPY3-F1
#
_entry.id   AF-A0A6I5CPY3-F1
#
_cell.length_a   1.000
_cell.length_b   1.000
_cell.length_c   1.000
_cell.angle_alpha   90.00
_cell.angle_beta   90.00
_cell.angle_gamma   90.00
#
_symmetry.space_group_name_H-M   'P 1'
#
loop_
_entity.id
_entity.type
_entity.pdbx_description
1 polymer ?
#
loop_
_entity_poly.entity_id
_entity_poly.type
_entity_poly.pdbx_seq_one_letter_code
_entity_poly.pdbx_strand_id
1 'polypeptide(L)'
;LVGPASGAAGADFTPDRHGADPRYPLTEGRGPRGPAEVAVDRWSADRAGHRVGDRVRVVVSGEVRSMRLTGVFTVDDPVVAAGGTVTAFDQATARTLFAPAPGAYASVTLTAAPGTAPSVLTERAARVLPAGLEAVSRPELDAEAAAAPDRAKLGTLLLVF
;
A
#
# COMPACT_ATOMS: atom_id res chain seq x y z
N LEU A 1 14.97 -8.86 -8.75
CA LEU A 1 14.54 -7.51 -8.33
C LEU A 1 13.04 -7.52 -8.47
N VAL A 2 12.32 -7.20 -7.41
CA VAL A 2 10.87 -7.08 -7.52
C VAL A 2 10.58 -5.65 -8.01
N GLY A 3 10.08 -5.53 -9.24
CA GLY A 3 9.67 -4.27 -9.87
C GLY A 3 10.79 -3.41 -10.46
N PRO A 4 10.46 -2.53 -11.45
CA PRO A 4 11.34 -1.46 -11.89
C PRO A 4 11.39 -0.31 -10.86
N ALA A 5 12.54 0.37 -10.76
CA ALA A 5 12.79 1.43 -9.78
C ALA A 5 11.83 2.64 -9.89
N SER A 6 11.16 2.82 -11.03
CA SER A 6 10.21 3.91 -11.31
C SER A 6 8.74 3.52 -11.08
N GLY A 7 8.44 2.32 -10.58
CA GLY A 7 7.07 1.81 -10.45
C GLY A 7 6.83 0.94 -9.21
N ALA A 8 7.63 1.10 -8.15
CA ALA A 8 7.46 0.34 -6.91
C ALA A 8 6.71 1.18 -5.86
N ALA A 9 5.64 0.62 -5.30
CA ALA A 9 4.88 1.21 -4.19
C ALA A 9 5.03 0.36 -2.92
N GLY A 10 5.25 1.03 -1.79
CA GLY A 10 5.28 0.41 -0.46
C GLY A 10 3.99 0.69 0.30
N ALA A 11 3.45 -0.33 0.96
CA ALA A 11 2.27 -0.22 1.81
C ALA A 11 2.48 -0.89 3.16
N ASP A 12 1.74 -0.46 4.18
CA ASP A 12 1.63 -1.20 5.43
C ASP A 12 0.58 -2.30 5.31
N PHE A 13 0.87 -3.48 5.88
CA PHE A 13 -0.09 -4.56 6.04
C PHE A 13 -0.76 -4.42 7.41
N THR A 14 -2.07 -4.16 7.42
CA THR A 14 -2.86 -3.94 8.65
C THR A 14 -3.92 -5.02 8.78
N PRO A 15 -3.57 -6.18 9.37
CA PRO A 15 -4.52 -7.27 9.50
C PRO A 15 -5.65 -6.92 10.46
N ASP A 16 -6.86 -7.35 10.11
CA ASP A 16 -7.99 -7.40 11.01
C ASP A 16 -7.80 -8.47 12.11
N ARG A 17 -8.81 -8.64 12.97
CA ARG A 17 -8.79 -9.65 14.04
C ARG A 17 -8.64 -11.09 13.53
N HIS A 18 -8.87 -11.34 12.25
CA HIS A 18 -8.74 -12.64 11.60
C HIS A 18 -7.38 -12.80 10.90
N GLY A 19 -6.52 -11.78 10.93
CA GLY A 19 -5.20 -11.82 10.31
C GLY A 19 -5.19 -11.43 8.83
N ALA A 20 -6.31 -10.94 8.28
CA ALA A 20 -6.47 -10.60 6.88
C ALA A 20 -6.51 -9.07 6.71
N ASP A 21 -5.90 -8.57 5.63
CA ASP A 21 -6.06 -7.18 5.20
C ASP A 21 -6.93 -7.17 3.93
N PRO A 22 -8.17 -6.66 3.99
CA PRO A 22 -9.06 -6.62 2.82
C PRO A 22 -8.49 -5.82 1.64
N ARG A 23 -7.55 -4.90 1.88
CA ARG A 23 -6.86 -4.15 0.82
C ARG A 23 -5.86 -5.02 0.06
N TYR A 24 -5.33 -6.05 0.74
CA TYR A 24 -4.34 -6.98 0.21
C TYR A 24 -4.74 -8.44 0.52
N PRO A 25 -5.82 -8.96 -0.10
CA PRO A 25 -6.21 -10.35 0.09
C PRO A 25 -5.07 -11.31 -0.25
N LEU A 26 -4.60 -12.05 0.75
CA LEU A 26 -3.53 -13.01 0.60
C LEU A 26 -4.03 -14.23 -0.17
N THR A 27 -3.33 -14.57 -1.26
CA THR A 27 -3.53 -15.82 -1.99
C THR A 27 -2.64 -16.93 -1.47
N GLU A 28 -1.49 -16.58 -0.90
CA GLU A 28 -0.52 -17.53 -0.34
C GLU A 28 0.15 -16.99 0.92
N GLY A 29 0.48 -17.89 1.83
CA GLY A 29 1.28 -17.58 3.02
C GLY A 29 0.54 -16.70 4.04
N ARG A 30 1.24 -15.71 4.58
CA ARG A 30 0.75 -14.77 5.60
C ARG A 30 1.32 -13.38 5.39
N GLY A 31 0.67 -12.38 5.99
CA GLY A 31 1.20 -11.03 6.05
C GLY A 31 2.53 -10.94 6.83
N PRO A 32 3.37 -9.92 6.53
CA PRO A 32 4.63 -9.68 7.22
C PRO A 32 4.40 -9.31 8.68
N ARG A 33 5.23 -9.84 9.59
CA ARG A 33 5.14 -9.56 11.04
C ARG A 33 6.36 -8.85 11.61
N GLY A 34 7.38 -8.60 10.80
CA GLY A 34 8.60 -7.97 11.26
C GLY A 34 9.46 -7.41 10.13
N PRO A 35 10.55 -6.71 10.49
CA PRO A 35 11.26 -5.79 9.61
C PRO A 35 12.09 -6.45 8.50
N ALA A 36 12.14 -7.77 8.48
CA ALA A 36 12.80 -8.55 7.44
C ALA A 36 11.80 -9.39 6.62
N GLU A 37 10.51 -9.16 6.78
CA GLU A 37 9.43 -9.87 6.08
C GLU A 37 8.67 -8.92 5.15
N VAL A 38 8.24 -9.43 4.00
CA VAL A 38 7.40 -8.72 3.04
C VAL A 38 6.34 -9.63 2.45
N ALA A 39 5.24 -9.04 2.01
CA ALA A 39 4.35 -9.65 1.05
C ALA A 39 4.39 -8.85 -0.26
N VAL A 40 4.19 -9.52 -1.40
CA VAL A 40 4.30 -8.92 -2.74
C VAL A 40 3.06 -9.26 -3.55
N ASP A 41 2.68 -8.39 -4.48
CA ASP A 41 1.60 -8.66 -5.43
C ASP A 41 1.89 -9.90 -6.29
N ARG A 42 0.84 -10.66 -6.60
CA ARG A 42 0.92 -11.92 -7.34
C ARG A 42 1.62 -11.76 -8.70
N TRP A 43 1.33 -10.69 -9.43
CA TRP A 43 1.91 -10.46 -10.76
C TRP A 43 3.43 -10.35 -10.68
N SER A 44 3.94 -9.60 -9.71
CA SER A 44 5.37 -9.42 -9.48
C SER A 44 6.04 -10.70 -8.98
N ALA A 45 5.38 -11.46 -8.10
CA ALA A 45 5.89 -12.75 -7.62
C ALA A 45 6.03 -13.76 -8.75
N ASP A 46 4.99 -13.90 -9.59
CA ASP A 46 4.97 -14.82 -10.74
C ASP A 46 6.03 -14.41 -11.79
N ARG A 47 6.14 -13.12 -12.11
CA ARG A 47 7.13 -12.61 -13.07
C ARG A 47 8.57 -12.83 -12.62
N ALA A 48 8.84 -12.72 -11.31
CA ALA A 48 10.16 -12.93 -10.74
C ALA A 48 10.44 -14.40 -10.38
N GLY A 49 9.44 -15.27 -10.46
CA GLY A 49 9.54 -16.68 -10.09
C GLY A 49 9.72 -16.93 -8.59
N HIS A 50 9.25 -16.00 -7.74
CA HIS A 50 9.39 -16.08 -6.29
C HIS A 50 8.21 -16.79 -5.63
N ARG A 51 8.50 -17.54 -4.57
CA ARG A 51 7.49 -18.24 -3.76
C ARG A 51 7.61 -17.85 -2.29
N VAL A 52 6.54 -18.04 -1.54
CA VAL A 52 6.55 -17.86 -0.08
C VAL A 52 7.67 -18.70 0.54
N GLY A 53 8.52 -18.06 1.33
CA GLY A 53 9.73 -18.65 1.92
C GLY A 53 11.03 -18.11 1.31
N ASP A 54 10.99 -17.61 0.08
CA ASP A 54 12.16 -17.10 -0.64
C ASP A 54 12.72 -15.82 -0.02
N ARG A 55 13.98 -15.52 -0.36
CA ARG A 55 14.55 -14.19 -0.18
C ARG A 55 14.38 -13.37 -1.45
N VAL A 56 13.69 -12.24 -1.31
CA VAL A 56 13.46 -11.27 -2.38
C VAL A 56 14.31 -10.02 -2.15
N ARG A 57 14.68 -9.36 -3.24
CA ARG A 57 15.36 -8.05 -3.20
C ARG A 57 14.37 -6.96 -3.57
N VAL A 58 14.07 -6.11 -2.60
CA VAL A 58 13.19 -4.94 -2.74
C VAL A 58 14.04 -3.68 -2.73
N VAL A 59 13.63 -2.66 -3.49
CA VAL A 59 14.27 -1.34 -3.47
C VAL A 59 13.36 -0.40 -2.73
N VAL A 60 13.87 0.19 -1.65
CA VAL A 60 13.13 1.18 -0.85
C VAL A 60 13.99 2.42 -0.73
N SER A 61 13.46 3.56 -1.19
CA SER A 61 14.17 4.86 -1.16
C SER A 61 15.58 4.82 -1.76
N GLY A 62 15.76 4.02 -2.83
CA GLY A 62 17.05 3.84 -3.51
C GLY A 62 17.96 2.76 -2.90
N GLU A 63 17.62 2.20 -1.74
CA GLU A 63 18.39 1.15 -1.09
C GLU A 63 17.85 -0.24 -1.42
N VAL A 64 18.73 -1.16 -1.81
CA VAL A 64 18.38 -2.57 -2.02
C VAL A 64 18.40 -3.30 -0.69
N ARG A 65 17.27 -3.93 -0.32
CA ARG A 65 17.11 -4.72 0.91
C ARG A 65 16.74 -6.16 0.55
N SER A 66 17.39 -7.12 1.22
CA SER A 66 17.04 -8.54 1.11
C SER A 66 16.07 -8.90 2.23
N MET A 67 14.87 -9.32 1.86
CA MET A 67 13.78 -9.60 2.79
C MET A 67 13.15 -10.96 2.46
N ARG A 68 12.53 -11.60 3.45
CA ARG A 68 11.83 -12.87 3.28
C ARG A 68 10.42 -12.63 2.77
N LEU A 69 10.07 -13.30 1.68
CA LEU A 69 8.70 -13.32 1.17
C LEU A 69 7.84 -14.22 2.06
N THR A 70 6.90 -13.64 2.79
CA THR A 70 6.01 -14.40 3.70
C THR A 70 4.61 -14.59 3.17
N GLY A 71 4.21 -13.79 2.19
CA GLY A 71 2.89 -13.88 1.58
C GLY A 71 2.86 -13.31 0.17
N VAL A 72 1.87 -13.75 -0.59
CA VAL A 72 1.54 -13.21 -1.91
C VAL A 72 0.09 -12.75 -1.83
N PHE A 73 -0.18 -11.54 -2.30
CA PHE A 73 -1.54 -10.98 -2.31
C PHE A 73 -1.99 -10.60 -3.71
N THR A 74 -3.29 -10.50 -3.89
CA THR A 74 -3.90 -9.86 -5.05
C THR A 74 -4.27 -8.43 -4.70
N VAL A 75 -4.08 -7.52 -5.65
CA VAL A 75 -4.55 -6.14 -5.52
C VAL A 75 -4.98 -5.67 -6.91
N ASP A 76 -6.12 -4.99 -6.99
CA ASP A 76 -6.46 -4.17 -8.14
C ASP A 76 -5.90 -2.77 -7.89
N ASP A 77 -4.63 -2.58 -8.25
CA ASP A 77 -3.95 -1.29 -8.13
C ASP A 77 -3.41 -0.84 -9.50
N PRO A 78 -3.62 0.43 -9.89
CA PRO A 78 -3.08 0.99 -11.14
C PRO A 78 -1.56 0.81 -11.28
N VAL A 79 -0.82 0.77 -10.17
CA VAL A 79 0.63 0.50 -10.17
C VAL A 79 0.92 -0.88 -10.72
N VAL A 80 0.18 -1.91 -10.31
CA VAL A 80 0.35 -3.28 -10.82
C VAL A 80 -0.09 -3.35 -12.29
N ALA A 81 -1.19 -2.69 -12.64
CA ALA A 81 -1.68 -2.62 -14.02
C ALA A 81 -0.68 -1.94 -14.98
N ALA A 82 0.09 -0.96 -14.49
CA ALA A 82 1.17 -0.30 -15.21
C ALA A 82 2.48 -1.13 -15.25
N GLY A 83 2.48 -2.36 -14.72
CA GLY A 83 3.65 -3.24 -14.66
C GLY A 83 4.63 -2.93 -13.52
N GLY A 84 4.17 -2.13 -12.55
CA GLY A 84 4.86 -1.87 -11.29
C GLY A 84 4.68 -2.99 -10.26
N THR A 85 5.22 -2.78 -9.07
CA THR A 85 5.16 -3.73 -7.96
C THR A 85 4.59 -3.04 -6.73
N VAL A 86 3.69 -3.73 -6.03
CA VAL A 86 3.25 -3.34 -4.69
C VAL A 86 3.87 -4.30 -3.68
N THR A 87 4.60 -3.75 -2.71
CA THR A 87 5.20 -4.50 -1.60
C THR A 87 4.56 -4.06 -0.29
N ALA A 88 3.99 -5.01 0.44
CA ALA A 88 3.45 -4.78 1.78
C ALA A 88 4.51 -5.14 2.84
N PHE A 89 4.67 -4.24 3.81
CA PHE A 89 5.57 -4.35 4.95
C PHE A 89 4.75 -4.43 6.25
N ASP A 90 5.37 -4.85 7.35
CA ASP A 90 4.72 -4.64 8.66
C ASP A 90 4.57 -3.13 8.94
N GLN A 91 3.57 -2.78 9.75
CA GLN A 91 3.22 -1.38 10.01
C GLN A 91 4.37 -0.55 10.61
N ALA A 92 5.22 -1.12 11.47
CA ALA A 92 6.33 -0.38 12.07
C ALA A 92 7.42 -0.10 11.04
N THR A 93 7.71 -1.09 10.18
CA THR A 93 8.65 -0.94 9.07
C THR A 93 8.15 0.03 8.01
N ALA A 94 6.88 -0.07 7.62
CA ALA A 94 6.28 0.86 6.66
C ALA A 94 6.34 2.32 7.15
N ARG A 95 5.98 2.56 8.42
CA ARG A 95 6.11 3.90 9.03
C ARG A 95 7.55 4.40 9.00
N THR A 96 8.52 3.55 9.31
CA THR A 96 9.94 3.94 9.32
C THR A 96 10.44 4.30 7.92
N LEU A 97 9.96 3.59 6.90
CA LEU A 97 10.47 3.71 5.53
C LEU A 97 9.76 4.80 4.70
N PHE A 98 8.48 5.05 4.98
CA PHE A 98 7.62 5.86 4.11
C PHE A 98 6.92 7.04 4.80
N ALA A 99 6.99 7.16 6.13
CA ALA A 99 6.40 8.32 6.79
C ALA A 99 7.17 9.60 6.44
N PRO A 100 6.47 10.73 6.21
CA PRO A 100 7.11 12.00 5.91
C PRO A 100 7.84 12.59 7.13
N ALA A 101 7.47 12.16 8.34
CA ALA A 101 8.08 12.56 9.60
C ALA A 101 7.95 11.45 10.66
N PRO A 102 8.81 11.41 11.69
CA PRO A 102 8.69 10.47 12.80
C PRO A 102 7.31 10.57 13.47
N GLY A 103 6.62 9.42 13.61
CA GLY A 103 5.28 9.36 14.20
C GLY A 103 4.14 9.81 13.30
N ALA A 104 4.42 10.17 12.04
CA ALA A 104 3.42 10.53 11.05
C ALA A 104 3.06 9.35 10.14
N TYR A 105 2.03 9.56 9.33
CA TYR A 105 1.68 8.73 8.18
C TYR A 105 1.74 9.58 6.91
N ALA A 106 1.85 8.94 5.75
CA ALA A 106 1.67 9.62 4.46
C ALA A 106 0.19 9.67 4.06
N SER A 107 -0.56 8.61 4.37
CA SER A 107 -1.98 8.48 4.12
C SER A 107 -2.63 7.51 5.10
N VAL A 108 -3.95 7.52 5.19
CA VAL A 108 -4.76 6.59 5.98
C VAL A 108 -5.90 6.06 5.10
N THR A 109 -6.05 4.74 5.01
CA THR A 109 -7.19 4.15 4.29
C THR A 109 -8.30 3.81 5.28
N LEU A 110 -9.55 4.22 5.04
CA LEU A 110 -10.71 3.74 5.81
C LEU A 110 -11.59 2.84 4.95
N THR A 111 -12.03 1.72 5.53
CA THR A 111 -13.01 0.85 4.91
C THR A 111 -14.41 1.24 5.36
N ALA A 112 -15.28 1.54 4.41
CA ALA A 112 -16.69 1.84 4.69
C ALA A 112 -17.42 0.61 5.23
N ALA A 113 -18.33 0.81 6.19
CA ALA A 113 -19.23 -0.24 6.62
C ALA A 113 -20.16 -0.67 5.45
N PRO A 114 -20.56 -1.95 5.34
CA PRO A 114 -21.44 -2.42 4.27
C PRO A 114 -22.68 -1.54 4.11
N GLY A 115 -23.00 -1.16 2.87
CA GLY A 115 -24.12 -0.27 2.56
C GLY A 115 -23.84 1.24 2.68
N THR A 116 -22.62 1.64 3.08
CA THR A 116 -22.22 3.04 3.08
C THR A 116 -21.66 3.44 1.72
N ALA A 117 -22.24 4.44 1.07
CA ALA A 117 -21.71 4.98 -0.18
C ALA A 117 -20.37 5.72 0.07
N PRO A 118 -19.39 5.62 -0.86
CA PRO A 118 -18.10 6.30 -0.73
C PRO A 118 -18.24 7.81 -0.48
N SER A 119 -19.15 8.49 -1.18
CA SER A 119 -19.42 9.92 -1.01
C SER A 119 -19.88 10.29 0.41
N VAL A 120 -20.70 9.44 1.04
CA VAL A 120 -21.18 9.63 2.42
C VAL A 120 -20.03 9.46 3.41
N LEU A 121 -19.12 8.52 3.17
CA LEU A 121 -17.94 8.34 4.01
C LEU A 121 -16.98 9.53 3.86
N THR A 122 -16.70 9.98 2.63
CA THR A 122 -15.88 11.17 2.36
C THR A 122 -16.42 12.39 3.07
N GLU A 123 -17.72 12.67 2.97
CA GLU A 123 -18.37 13.82 3.61
C GLU A 123 -18.28 13.75 5.15
N ARG A 124 -18.45 12.55 5.73
CA ARG A 124 -18.29 12.33 7.17
C ARG A 124 -16.84 12.51 7.62
N ALA A 125 -15.87 12.01 6.85
CA ALA A 125 -14.46 12.18 7.14
C ALA A 125 -14.05 13.65 7.06
N ALA A 126 -14.43 14.37 6.01
CA ALA A 126 -14.12 15.78 5.83
C ALA A 126 -14.56 16.67 7.01
N ARG A 127 -15.68 16.33 7.67
CA ARG A 127 -16.19 17.06 8.85
C ARG A 127 -15.34 16.91 10.12
N VAL A 128 -14.57 15.83 10.23
CA VAL A 128 -13.75 15.55 11.44
C VAL A 128 -12.27 15.84 11.21
N LEU A 129 -11.87 16.13 9.96
CA LEU A 129 -10.47 16.34 9.64
C LEU A 129 -10.01 17.74 10.08
N PRO A 130 -8.84 17.85 10.74
CA PRO A 130 -8.19 19.12 10.99
C PRO A 130 -7.77 19.79 9.67
N ALA A 131 -7.58 21.11 9.73
CA ALA A 131 -7.10 21.89 8.60
C ALA A 131 -5.76 21.35 8.05
N GLY A 132 -5.65 21.24 6.72
CA GLY A 132 -4.46 20.71 6.05
C GLY A 132 -4.49 19.20 5.80
N LEU A 133 -5.63 18.53 5.99
CA LEU A 133 -5.89 17.16 5.57
C LEU A 133 -7.04 17.11 4.57
N GLU A 134 -7.05 16.08 3.72
CA GLU A 134 -8.08 15.88 2.70
C GLU A 134 -8.63 14.44 2.74
N ALA A 135 -9.94 14.33 2.55
CA ALA A 135 -10.66 13.07 2.41
C ALA A 135 -11.02 12.90 0.94
N VAL A 136 -10.52 11.83 0.30
CA VAL A 136 -10.73 11.57 -1.13
C VAL A 136 -11.25 10.15 -1.30
N SER A 137 -12.27 9.97 -2.16
CA SER A 137 -12.78 8.63 -2.47
C SER A 137 -11.85 7.89 -3.43
N ARG A 138 -11.82 6.55 -3.39
CA ARG A 138 -10.99 5.76 -4.32
C ARG A 138 -11.24 6.09 -5.80
N PRO A 139 -12.49 6.26 -6.29
CA PRO A 139 -12.72 6.64 -7.69
C PRO A 139 -12.11 7.99 -8.08
N GLU A 140 -12.14 8.97 -7.19
CA GLU A 140 -11.51 10.28 -7.42
C GLU A 140 -9.98 10.14 -7.47
N LEU A 141 -9.40 9.37 -6.55
CA LEU A 141 -7.97 9.10 -6.52
C LEU A 141 -7.49 8.38 -7.78
N ASP A 142 -8.24 7.38 -8.25
CA ASP A 142 -7.91 6.63 -9.46
C ASP A 142 -8.01 7.53 -10.70
N ALA A 143 -9.00 8.43 -10.76
CA ALA A 143 -9.13 9.41 -11.84
C ALA A 143 -7.96 10.42 -11.85
N GLU A 144 -7.53 10.89 -10.68
CA GLU A 144 -6.39 11.79 -10.54
C GLU A 144 -5.06 11.09 -10.91
N ALA A 145 -4.88 9.83 -10.48
CA ALA A 145 -3.72 9.02 -10.84
C ALA A 145 -3.63 8.76 -12.35
N ALA A 146 -4.78 8.61 -13.03
CA ALA A 146 -4.81 8.49 -14.49
C ALA A 146 -4.44 9.81 -15.20
N ALA A 147 -4.62 10.96 -14.53
CA ALA A 147 -4.38 12.28 -15.09
C ALA A 147 -2.96 12.85 -14.79
N ALA A 148 -2.27 12.38 -13.75
CA ALA A 148 -0.99 12.93 -13.29
C ALA A 148 0.14 11.87 -13.23
N PRO A 149 1.12 11.88 -14.16
CA PRO A 149 2.21 10.91 -14.18
C PRO A 149 3.33 11.18 -13.15
N ASP A 150 3.40 12.36 -12.54
CA ASP A 150 4.44 12.75 -11.58
C ASP A 150 3.87 12.88 -10.16
N ARG A 151 4.09 11.87 -9.32
CA ARG A 151 3.56 11.74 -7.95
C ARG A 151 4.28 12.63 -6.90
N ALA A 152 5.02 13.63 -7.33
CA ALA A 152 5.79 14.50 -6.45
C ALA A 152 5.06 15.82 -6.18
N LYS A 153 3.91 15.79 -5.47
CA LYS A 153 3.26 17.00 -4.90
C LYS A 153 2.03 16.66 -4.06
N LEU A 154 2.20 16.01 -2.91
CA LEU A 154 1.20 16.11 -1.84
C LEU A 154 1.93 16.30 -0.51
N GLY A 155 1.98 17.55 -0.04
CA GLY A 155 2.40 17.89 1.33
C GLY A 155 1.28 17.69 2.36
N THR A 156 0.24 16.95 1.99
CA THR A 156 -1.03 16.80 2.70
C THR A 156 -1.21 15.31 3.01
N LEU A 157 -1.49 14.95 4.26
CA LEU A 157 -1.83 13.56 4.60
C LEU A 157 -3.23 13.23 4.04
N LEU A 158 -3.28 12.19 3.21
CA LEU A 158 -4.45 11.81 2.42
C LEU A 158 -5.26 10.72 3.11
N LEU A 159 -6.57 10.91 3.29
CA LEU A 159 -7.47 9.81 3.62
C LEU A 159 -8.10 9.21 2.36
N VAL A 160 -7.99 7.89 2.21
CA VAL A 160 -8.49 7.13 1.05
C VAL A 160 -9.59 6.17 1.50
N PHE A 161 -10.67 6.05 0.72
CA PHE A 161 -11.80 5.16 1.03
C PHE A 161 -12.17 4.25 -0.13
#